data_AF-A0A4S0N0A5-F1
#
_entry.id   AF-A0A4S0N0A5-F1
#
_cell.length_a   1.000
_cell.length_b   1.000
_cell.length_c   1.000
_cell.angle_alpha   90.00
_cell.angle_beta   90.00
_cell.angle_gamma   90.00
#
_symmetry.space_group_name_H-M   'P 1'
#
loop_
_entity.id
_entity.type
_entity.pdbx_description
1 polymer ?
#
loop_
_entity_poly.entity_id
_entity_poly.type
_entity_poly.pdbx_seq_one_letter_code
_entity_poly.pdbx_strand_id
1 'polypeptide(L)'
;MKLTLAAAAIALLSMAGAANAAEHVVQMLNKGEKGSMVFQPDFVRAAPGDTVKFVPTDKTHNAESIKDMIPEGAEPFKGKPSE
;
A
#
# COMPACT_ATOMS: atom_id res chain seq x y z
N MET A 1 -4.91 -21.53 -39.72
CA MET A 1 -4.79 -21.98 -38.31
C MET A 1 -3.66 -21.29 -37.54
N LYS A 2 -2.40 -21.30 -38.01
CA LYS A 2 -1.28 -20.66 -37.26
C LYS A 2 -1.42 -19.14 -37.12
N LEU A 3 -1.83 -18.44 -38.19
CA LEU A 3 -2.08 -16.99 -38.18
C LEU A 3 -3.25 -16.58 -37.28
N THR A 4 -4.30 -17.40 -37.20
CA THR A 4 -5.46 -17.14 -36.34
C THR A 4 -5.15 -17.34 -34.85
N LEU A 5 -4.29 -18.33 -34.52
CA LEU A 5 -3.78 -18.52 -33.15
C LEU A 5 -2.86 -17.36 -32.71
N ALA A 6 -2.00 -16.86 -33.60
CA ALA A 6 -1.13 -15.72 -33.31
C ALA A 6 -1.92 -14.43 -33.06
N ALA A 7 -2.96 -14.16 -33.87
CA ALA A 7 -3.82 -13.00 -33.68
C ALA A 7 -4.61 -13.04 -32.36
N ALA A 8 -5.10 -14.22 -31.95
CA ALA A 8 -5.80 -14.39 -30.68
C ALA A 8 -4.87 -14.16 -29.46
N ALA A 9 -3.61 -14.59 -29.54
CA ALA A 9 -2.63 -14.37 -28.49
C ALA A 9 -2.30 -12.87 -28.31
N ILE A 10 -2.15 -12.12 -29.42
CA ILE A 10 -1.91 -10.68 -29.40
C ILE A 10 -3.10 -9.93 -28.80
N ALA A 11 -4.33 -10.32 -29.15
CA ALA A 11 -5.55 -9.73 -28.58
C ALA A 11 -5.69 -9.98 -27.07
N LEU A 12 -5.30 -11.18 -26.59
CA LEU A 12 -5.28 -11.48 -25.15
C LEU A 12 -4.23 -10.66 -24.39
N LEU A 13 -3.06 -10.42 -24.99
CA LEU A 13 -2.01 -9.58 -24.41
C LEU A 13 -2.43 -8.11 -24.33
N SER A 14 -3.23 -7.62 -25.28
CA SER A 14 -3.77 -6.25 -25.24
C SER A 14 -4.86 -6.03 -24.18
N MET A 15 -5.45 -7.12 -23.64
CA MET A 15 -6.39 -7.08 -22.52
C MET A 15 -5.72 -7.11 -21.15
N ALA A 16 -4.39 -7.28 -21.08
CA ALA A 16 -3.63 -7.05 -19.87
C ALA A 16 -3.58 -5.53 -19.63
N GLY A 17 -4.65 -4.99 -19.05
CA GLY A 17 -4.75 -3.59 -18.68
C GLY A 17 -3.56 -3.16 -17.81
N ALA A 18 -3.17 -1.90 -17.91
CA ALA A 18 -2.12 -1.33 -17.06
C ALA A 18 -2.52 -1.49 -15.58
N ALA A 19 -1.86 -2.39 -14.87
CA ALA A 19 -1.98 -2.52 -13.42
C ALA A 19 -1.37 -1.27 -12.77
N ASN A 20 -2.21 -0.27 -12.52
CA ASN A 20 -1.82 0.91 -11.76
C ASN A 20 -2.13 0.62 -10.29
N ALA A 21 -1.11 0.21 -9.54
CA ALA A 21 -1.18 0.16 -8.09
C ALA A 21 -1.22 1.59 -7.54
N ALA A 22 -2.19 1.91 -6.71
CA ALA A 22 -2.26 3.20 -6.04
C ALA A 22 -1.24 3.27 -4.90
N GLU A 23 -0.64 4.45 -4.69
CA GLU A 23 0.12 4.77 -3.47
C GLU A 23 -0.79 5.55 -2.50
N HIS A 24 -0.96 5.01 -1.30
CA HIS A 24 -1.69 5.65 -0.21
C HIS A 24 -0.69 6.26 0.78
N VAL A 25 -0.73 7.57 0.98
CA VAL A 25 0.18 8.25 1.91
C VAL A 25 -0.49 8.43 3.28
N VAL A 26 0.18 7.96 4.34
CA VAL A 26 -0.26 8.12 5.73
C VAL A 26 0.78 8.94 6.49
N GLN A 27 0.36 10.08 7.02
CA GLN A 27 1.23 10.97 7.81
C GLN A 27 1.28 10.52 9.27
N MET A 28 2.45 10.63 9.89
CA MET A 28 2.63 10.42 11.34
C MET A 28 2.90 11.77 12.00
N LEU A 29 2.00 12.18 12.88
CA LEU A 29 1.92 13.54 13.43
C LEU A 29 1.89 13.52 14.96
N ASN A 30 2.56 14.47 15.59
CA ASN A 30 2.45 14.76 17.02
C ASN A 30 1.05 15.29 17.37
N LYS A 31 0.42 16.03 16.47
CA LYS A 31 -0.94 16.54 16.61
C LYS A 31 -1.64 16.59 15.25
N GLY A 32 -2.82 15.98 15.16
CA GLY A 32 -3.68 16.00 13.98
C GLY A 32 -5.15 16.14 14.34
N GLU A 33 -6.04 15.87 13.39
CA GLU A 33 -7.49 16.08 13.55
C GLU A 33 -8.09 15.25 14.70
N LYS A 34 -7.50 14.09 15.00
CA LYS A 34 -7.97 13.13 16.03
C LYS A 34 -7.22 13.23 17.37
N GLY A 35 -6.40 14.27 17.56
CA GLY A 35 -5.68 14.50 18.82
C GLY A 35 -4.16 14.37 18.68
N SER A 36 -3.51 13.85 19.71
CA SER A 36 -2.05 13.73 19.77
C SER A 36 -1.56 12.35 19.34
N MET A 37 -0.37 12.29 18.74
CA MET A 37 0.30 11.06 18.26
C MET A 37 -0.57 10.22 17.32
N VAL A 38 -0.83 10.75 16.12
CA VAL A 38 -1.82 10.18 15.19
C VAL A 38 -1.24 9.82 13.83
N PHE A 39 -1.80 8.77 13.23
CA PHE A 39 -1.74 8.53 11.79
C PHE A 39 -2.84 9.36 11.10
N GLN A 40 -2.54 10.01 9.97
CA GLN A 40 -3.52 10.76 9.18
C GLN A 40 -3.36 10.52 7.67
N PRO A 41 -4.35 9.94 6.99
CA PRO A 41 -5.59 9.37 7.55
C PRO A 41 -5.29 8.18 8.47
N ASP A 42 -6.21 7.87 9.38
CA ASP A 42 -6.11 6.71 10.28
C ASP A 42 -6.80 5.44 9.74
N PHE A 43 -7.35 5.53 8.53
CA PHE A 43 -7.95 4.41 7.80
C PHE A 43 -7.62 4.50 6.31
N VAL A 44 -7.13 3.39 5.76
CA VAL A 44 -6.84 3.23 4.34
C VAL A 44 -7.61 2.03 3.81
N ARG A 45 -8.35 2.22 2.71
CA ARG A 45 -8.91 1.12 1.93
C ARG A 45 -8.08 0.95 0.67
N ALA A 46 -7.30 -0.12 0.64
CA ALA A 46 -6.40 -0.46 -0.46
C ALA A 46 -6.92 -1.66 -1.26
N ALA A 47 -6.58 -1.72 -2.55
CA ALA A 47 -6.78 -2.90 -3.40
C ALA A 47 -5.49 -3.76 -3.43
N PRO A 48 -5.57 -5.05 -3.80
CA PRO A 48 -4.38 -5.87 -4.00
C PRO A 48 -3.42 -5.21 -5.01
N GLY A 49 -2.15 -5.08 -4.61
CA GLY A 49 -1.10 -4.44 -5.41
C GLY A 49 -0.79 -3.00 -5.01
N ASP A 50 -1.72 -2.29 -4.34
CA ASP A 50 -1.48 -0.94 -3.82
C ASP A 50 -0.37 -0.91 -2.76
N THR A 51 0.22 0.26 -2.55
CA THR A 51 1.22 0.50 -1.49
C THR A 51 0.71 1.50 -0.47
N VAL A 52 1.15 1.36 0.79
CA VAL A 52 0.91 2.35 1.84
C VAL A 52 2.26 2.92 2.30
N LYS A 53 2.43 4.22 2.13
CA LYS A 53 3.64 4.95 2.51
C LYS A 53 3.41 5.73 3.79
N PHE A 54 3.99 5.25 4.88
CA PHE A 54 4.01 5.95 6.16
C PHE A 54 5.09 7.04 6.12
N VAL A 55 4.67 8.31 6.22
CA VAL A 55 5.54 9.48 6.19
C VAL A 55 5.65 10.07 7.60
N PRO A 56 6.83 10.05 8.23
CA PRO A 56 7.06 10.75 9.49
C PRO A 56 7.08 12.26 9.24
N THR A 57 5.90 12.88 9.17
CA THR A 57 5.78 14.34 9.02
C THR A 57 6.37 15.02 10.26
N ASP A 58 6.18 14.42 11.44
CA ASP A 58 6.92 14.74 12.66
C ASP A 58 7.97 13.65 12.98
N LYS A 59 9.01 14.04 13.73
CA LYS A 59 10.12 13.17 14.15
C LYS A 59 9.68 12.15 15.20
N THR A 60 10.50 11.11 15.41
CA THR A 60 10.37 10.07 16.45
C THR A 60 9.22 9.07 16.27
N HIS A 61 8.58 9.04 15.09
CA HIS A 61 7.51 8.10 14.75
C HIS A 61 8.01 6.92 13.93
N ASN A 62 7.38 5.76 14.07
CA ASN A 62 7.49 4.64 13.14
C ASN A 62 6.12 4.01 12.86
N ALA A 63 6.09 3.07 11.92
CA ALA A 63 4.94 2.20 11.68
C ALA A 63 5.38 0.74 11.85
N GLU A 64 4.53 -0.08 12.45
CA GLU A 64 4.76 -1.50 12.71
C GLU A 64 3.44 -2.26 12.65
N SER A 65 3.51 -3.52 12.24
CA SER A 65 2.38 -4.44 12.29
C SER A 65 1.98 -4.72 13.73
N ILE A 66 0.68 -4.61 14.04
CA ILE A 66 0.16 -5.03 15.34
C ILE A 66 0.11 -6.56 15.37
N LYS A 67 0.69 -7.17 16.42
CA LYS A 67 0.73 -8.62 16.60
C LYS A 67 -0.67 -9.23 16.48
N ASP A 68 -0.78 -10.30 15.71
CA ASP A 68 -2.02 -11.06 15.48
C ASP A 68 -3.16 -10.24 14.79
N MET A 69 -2.86 -9.06 14.23
CA MET A 69 -3.81 -8.19 13.52
C MET A 69 -3.47 -7.98 12.04
N ILE A 70 -2.76 -8.93 11.43
CA ILE A 70 -2.50 -8.97 9.99
C ILE A 70 -3.14 -10.22 9.36
N PRO A 71 -3.47 -10.22 8.06
CA PRO A 71 -4.03 -11.39 7.39
C PRO A 71 -3.12 -12.62 7.51
N GLU A 72 -3.71 -13.81 7.43
CA GLU A 72 -2.94 -15.06 7.37
C GLU A 72 -2.00 -15.05 6.15
N GLY A 73 -0.74 -15.43 6.38
CA GLY A 73 0.31 -15.45 5.36
C GLY A 73 0.91 -14.07 5.02
N ALA A 74 0.47 -12.98 5.64
CA ALA A 74 1.12 -11.68 5.50
C ALA A 74 2.40 -11.62 6.35
N GLU A 75 3.47 -11.08 5.78
CA GLU A 75 4.72 -10.83 6.52
C GLU A 75 4.56 -9.59 7.42
N PRO A 76 4.85 -9.68 8.73
CA PRO A 76 4.85 -8.51 9.60
C PRO A 76 6.00 -7.56 9.24
N PHE A 77 5.80 -6.26 9.45
CA PHE A 77 6.85 -5.25 9.25
C PHE A 77 7.06 -4.39 10.50
N LYS A 78 8.27 -3.87 10.67
CA LYS A 78 8.64 -2.87 11.68
C LYS A 78 9.56 -1.82 11.08
N GLY A 79 9.10 -0.58 11.02
CA GLY A 79 9.91 0.56 10.62
C GLY A 79 10.87 1.02 11.71
N LYS A 80 11.98 1.64 11.30
CA LYS A 80 12.86 2.38 12.21
C LYS A 80 12.17 3.70 12.62
N PRO A 81 12.28 4.13 13.89
CA PRO A 81 11.87 5.47 14.29
C PRO A 81 12.55 6.55 13.42
N SER A 82 11.79 7.58 13.04
CA SER A 82 12.34 8.74 12.36
C SER A 82 13.22 9.58 13.28
N GLU A 83 14.30 10.12 12.72
CA GLU A 83 15.25 11.01 13.42
C GLU A 83 14.73 12.43 13.61
#